data_AF-G0TU95-F1
#
_entry.id   AF-G0TU95-F1
#
_cell.length_a   1.000
_cell.length_b   1.000
_cell.length_c   1.000
_cell.angle_alpha   90.00
_cell.angle_beta   90.00
_cell.angle_gamma   90.00
#
_symmetry.space_group_name_H-M   'P 1'
#
loop_
_entity.id
_entity.type
_entity.pdbx_description
1 polymer ?
#
loop_
_entity_poly.entity_id
_entity_poly.type
_entity_poly.pdbx_seq_one_letter_code
_entity_poly.pdbx_strand_id
1 'polypeptide(L)'
;MGILSLQIGGLSVLRRCLLAFFALNAALSFIFGWMMDTTSLSVFCIPAVERGWDMKVKALACRRAAAWCIFSFALVVLAPLRVCICSSCRVVYSLLRLHIHRRCSNVVSRERRNLLGCKDSDGEEEEMIGF
;
A
#
# COMPACT_ATOMS: atom_id res chain seq x y z
N MET A 1 12.37 23.05 -6.28
CA MET A 1 12.92 22.19 -5.20
C MET A 1 12.23 22.38 -3.84
N GLY A 2 11.83 23.58 -3.41
CA GLY A 2 11.26 23.79 -2.06
C GLY A 2 9.91 23.11 -1.73
N ILE A 3 9.04 22.91 -2.72
CA ILE A 3 7.69 22.33 -2.50
C ILE A 3 7.76 20.84 -2.13
N LEU A 4 8.68 20.10 -2.76
CA LEU A 4 8.89 18.67 -2.48
C LEU A 4 9.48 18.45 -1.07
N SER A 5 10.44 19.29 -0.67
CA SER A 5 11.05 19.25 0.66
C SER A 5 10.04 19.57 1.77
N LEU A 6 9.11 20.50 1.52
CA LEU A 6 8.05 20.86 2.46
C LEU A 6 7.00 19.74 2.60
N GLN A 7 6.62 19.09 1.49
CA GLN A 7 5.71 17.94 1.53
C GLN A 7 6.32 16.75 2.28
N ILE A 8 7.59 16.43 2.05
CA ILE A 8 8.29 15.32 2.73
C ILE A 8 8.48 15.63 4.22
N GLY A 9 8.84 16.87 4.55
CA GLY A 9 8.95 17.36 5.93
C GLY A 9 7.60 17.29 6.65
N GLY A 10 6.53 17.83 6.05
CA GLY A 10 5.18 17.81 6.62
C GLY A 10 4.63 16.41 6.83
N LEU A 11 4.83 15.49 5.88
CA LEU A 11 4.42 14.09 6.02
C LEU A 11 5.17 13.39 7.15
N SER A 12 6.46 13.71 7.33
CA SER A 12 7.30 13.12 8.38
C SER A 12 6.90 13.60 9.78
N VAL A 13 6.56 14.88 9.94
CA VAL A 13 6.08 15.45 11.22
C VAL A 13 4.70 14.93 11.55
N LEU A 14 3.76 14.95 10.59
CA LEU A 14 2.41 14.41 10.77
C LEU A 14 2.45 12.95 11.22
N ARG A 15 3.33 12.15 10.61
CA ARG A 15 3.51 10.74 10.98
C ARG A 15 4.02 10.57 12.40
N ARG A 16 5.00 11.37 12.84
CA ARG A 16 5.50 11.34 14.22
C ARG A 16 4.40 11.74 15.22
N CYS A 17 3.63 12.77 14.90
CA CYS A 17 2.49 13.20 15.73
C CYS A 17 1.44 12.09 15.85
N LEU A 18 1.09 11.43 14.74
CA LEU A 18 0.14 10.31 14.74
C LEU A 18 0.65 9.13 15.58
N LEU A 19 1.93 8.75 15.42
CA LEU A 19 2.53 7.68 16.21
C LEU A 19 2.53 8.02 17.71
N ALA A 20 2.92 9.24 18.08
CA ALA A 20 2.89 9.70 19.46
C ALA A 20 1.46 9.72 20.03
N PHE A 21 0.48 10.19 19.24
CA PHE A 21 -0.92 10.19 19.62
C PHE A 21 -1.46 8.77 19.86
N PHE A 22 -1.20 7.83 18.95
CA PHE A 22 -1.64 6.44 19.13
C PHE A 22 -0.93 5.76 20.30
N ALA A 23 0.37 6.03 20.51
CA ALA A 23 1.11 5.49 21.64
C ALA A 23 0.58 6.01 22.98
N LEU A 24 0.34 7.31 23.10
CA LEU A 24 -0.24 7.92 24.29
C LEU A 24 -1.65 7.39 24.57
N ASN A 25 -2.51 7.29 23.55
CA ASN A 25 -3.87 6.75 23.73
C ASN A 25 -3.87 5.26 24.10
N ALA A 26 -2.97 4.45 23.53
CA ALA A 26 -2.82 3.06 23.91
C ALA A 26 -2.37 2.93 25.38
N ALA A 27 -1.38 3.72 25.80
CA ALA A 27 -0.89 3.75 27.18
C ALA A 27 -1.98 4.21 28.16
N LEU A 28 -2.69 5.29 27.85
CA LEU A 28 -3.79 5.79 28.68
C LEU A 28 -4.92 4.77 28.77
N SER A 29 -5.33 4.16 27.66
CA SER A 29 -6.39 3.14 27.66
C SER A 29 -5.98 1.91 28.46
N PHE A 30 -4.70 1.53 28.42
CA PHE A 30 -4.16 0.45 29.24
C PHE A 30 -4.17 0.81 30.73
N ILE A 31 -3.70 2.01 31.09
CA ILE A 31 -3.70 2.50 32.48
C ILE A 31 -5.14 2.58 33.01
N PHE A 32 -6.09 3.08 32.22
CA PHE A 32 -7.50 3.11 32.62
C PHE A 32 -8.09 1.72 32.79
N GLY A 33 -7.83 0.79 31.87
CA GLY A 33 -8.25 -0.60 32.01
C GLY A 33 -7.64 -1.23 33.27
N TRP A 34 -6.35 -1.02 33.50
CA TRP A 34 -5.64 -1.52 34.67
C TRP A 34 -6.22 -0.96 35.97
N MET A 35 -6.46 0.35 36.03
CA MET A 35 -7.07 1.01 37.19
C MET A 35 -8.48 0.49 37.45
N MET A 36 -9.29 0.26 36.41
CA MET A 36 -10.64 -0.29 36.57
C MET A 36 -10.63 -1.75 37.08
N ASP A 37 -9.62 -2.54 36.70
CA ASP A 37 -9.52 -3.96 37.08
C ASP A 37 -8.87 -4.19 38.45
N THR A 38 -7.83 -3.43 38.80
CA THR A 38 -6.99 -3.69 39.98
C THR A 38 -7.33 -2.82 41.19
N THR A 39 -7.94 -1.66 40.96
CA THR A 39 -8.24 -0.70 42.02
C THR A 39 -9.72 -0.37 42.04
N SER A 40 -10.40 -0.67 43.14
CA SER A 40 -11.71 -0.12 43.48
C SER A 40 -11.59 1.37 43.85
N LEU A 41 -10.97 2.16 42.97
CA LEU A 41 -10.79 3.59 43.14
C LEU A 41 -12.16 4.26 43.25
N SER A 42 -12.36 5.00 44.35
CA SER A 42 -13.60 5.73 44.64
C SER A 42 -14.04 6.65 43.49
N VAL A 43 -13.06 7.22 42.77
CA VAL A 43 -13.25 8.06 41.57
C VAL A 43 -14.06 7.36 40.48
N PHE A 44 -13.96 6.04 40.40
CA PHE A 44 -14.65 5.21 39.43
C PHE A 44 -15.88 4.51 40.02
N CYS A 45 -15.86 4.16 41.31
CA CYS A 45 -17.00 3.52 41.98
C CYS A 45 -18.20 4.45 42.17
N ILE A 46 -18.01 5.72 42.55
CA ILE A 46 -19.11 6.67 42.77
C ILE A 46 -19.96 6.85 41.50
N PRO A 47 -19.39 7.24 40.35
CA PRO A 47 -20.18 7.37 39.12
C PRO A 47 -20.68 6.02 38.57
N ALA A 48 -20.01 4.91 38.88
CA ALA A 48 -20.47 3.59 38.49
C ALA A 48 -21.74 3.18 39.24
N VAL A 49 -21.81 3.44 40.54
CA VAL A 49 -23.01 3.18 41.35
C VAL A 49 -24.13 4.14 40.97
N GLU A 50 -23.85 5.44 40.84
CA GLU A 50 -24.85 6.45 40.45
C GLU A 50 -25.48 6.17 39.08
N ARG A 51 -24.71 5.62 38.14
CA ARG A 51 -25.18 5.36 36.76
C ARG A 51 -25.45 3.88 36.46
N GLY A 52 -25.31 3.00 37.45
CA GLY A 52 -25.47 1.55 37.28
C GLY A 52 -24.51 0.95 36.24
N TRP A 53 -23.28 1.46 36.14
CA TRP A 53 -22.30 0.96 35.18
C TRP A 53 -21.62 -0.31 35.67
N ASP A 54 -21.58 -1.31 34.79
CA ASP A 54 -20.70 -2.46 34.98
C ASP A 54 -19.26 -2.08 34.58
N MET A 55 -18.40 -1.98 35.59
CA MET A 55 -17.00 -1.60 35.43
C MET A 55 -16.20 -2.62 34.63
N LYS A 56 -16.60 -3.89 34.63
CA LYS A 56 -15.97 -4.92 33.79
C LYS A 56 -16.21 -4.66 32.31
N VAL A 57 -17.40 -4.20 31.94
CA VAL A 57 -17.74 -3.86 30.55
C VAL A 57 -16.96 -2.62 30.10
N LYS A 58 -16.79 -1.63 30.97
CA LYS A 58 -15.99 -0.43 30.68
C LYS A 58 -14.49 -0.73 30.57
N ALA A 59 -13.96 -1.60 31.44
CA ALA A 59 -12.58 -2.08 31.35
C ALA A 59 -12.34 -2.84 30.03
N LEU A 60 -13.28 -3.72 29.65
CA LEU A 60 -13.23 -4.43 28.36
C LEU A 60 -13.25 -3.45 27.17
N ALA A 61 -14.08 -2.40 27.23
CA ALA A 61 -14.10 -1.36 26.21
C ALA A 61 -12.76 -0.61 26.12
N CYS A 62 -12.13 -0.28 27.26
CA CYS A 62 -10.80 0.34 27.27
C CYS A 62 -9.73 -0.58 26.65
N ARG A 63 -9.76 -1.88 26.96
CA ARG A 63 -8.85 -2.87 26.36
C ARG A 63 -9.05 -2.98 24.85
N ARG A 64 -10.30 -2.98 24.38
CA ARG A 64 -10.60 -2.96 22.93
C ARG A 64 -10.12 -1.68 22.26
N ALA A 65 -10.32 -0.52 22.89
CA ALA A 65 -9.82 0.76 22.39
C ALA A 65 -8.28 0.78 22.31
N ALA A 66 -7.59 0.24 23.32
CA ALA A 66 -6.14 0.07 23.31
C ALA A 66 -5.68 -0.81 22.14
N ALA A 67 -6.35 -1.95 21.91
CA ALA A 67 -6.04 -2.84 20.79
C ALA A 67 -6.21 -2.13 19.42
N TRP A 68 -7.27 -1.33 19.26
CA TRP A 68 -7.45 -0.51 18.06
C TRP A 68 -6.35 0.52 17.88
N CYS A 69 -5.93 1.20 18.95
CA CYS A 69 -4.82 2.16 18.89
C CYS A 69 -3.50 1.49 18.48
N ILE A 70 -3.20 0.30 19.02
CA ILE A 70 -2.02 -0.49 18.65
C ILE A 70 -2.08 -0.92 17.19
N PHE A 71 -3.25 -1.37 16.73
CA PHE A 71 -3.45 -1.75 15.33
C PHE A 71 -3.24 -0.56 14.39
N SER A 72 -3.83 0.60 14.69
CA SER A 72 -3.62 1.83 13.93
C SER A 72 -2.16 2.28 13.96
N PHE A 73 -1.47 2.17 15.10
CA PHE A 73 -0.03 2.43 15.20
C PHE A 73 0.76 1.55 14.24
N ALA A 74 0.50 0.24 14.22
CA ALA A 74 1.16 -0.70 13.31
C ALA A 74 0.90 -0.34 11.83
N LEU A 75 -0.32 0.06 11.48
CA LEU A 75 -0.63 0.53 10.12
C LEU A 75 0.18 1.77 9.74
N VAL A 76 0.31 2.75 10.63
CA VAL A 76 1.12 3.97 10.38
C VAL A 76 2.61 3.63 10.24
N VAL A 77 3.10 2.61 10.96
CA VAL A 77 4.48 2.11 10.81
C VAL A 77 4.68 1.39 9.47
N LEU A 78 3.71 0.55 9.05
CA LEU A 78 3.79 -0.26 7.84
C LEU A 78 3.40 0.48 6.55
N ALA A 79 2.67 1.58 6.64
CA ALA A 79 2.24 2.41 5.51
C ALA A 79 3.34 2.72 4.46
N PRO A 80 4.56 3.19 4.82
CA PRO A 80 5.61 3.44 3.84
C PRO A 80 6.10 2.18 3.12
N LEU A 81 6.08 1.01 3.77
CA LEU A 81 6.55 -0.24 3.16
C LEU A 81 5.63 -0.67 2.02
N ARG A 82 4.31 -0.47 2.16
CA ARG A 82 3.35 -0.71 1.08
C ARG A 82 3.63 0.16 -0.14
N VAL A 83 3.98 1.43 0.06
CA VAL A 83 4.31 2.35 -1.05
C VAL A 83 5.57 1.87 -1.78
N CYS A 84 6.61 1.46 -1.05
CA CYS A 84 7.81 0.90 -1.66
C CYS A 84 7.53 -0.36 -2.48
N ILE A 85 6.75 -1.31 -1.94
CA ILE A 85 6.42 -2.56 -2.64
C ILE A 85 5.61 -2.28 -3.91
N CYS A 86 4.56 -1.47 -3.82
CA CYS A 86 3.74 -1.12 -4.99
C CYS A 86 4.51 -0.32 -6.06
N SER A 87 5.48 0.49 -5.65
CA SER A 87 6.34 1.23 -6.58
C SER A 87 7.28 0.27 -7.32
N SER A 88 7.97 -0.62 -6.59
CA SER A 88 8.86 -1.61 -7.19
C SER A 88 8.11 -2.59 -8.09
N CYS A 89 6.91 -3.06 -7.69
CA CYS A 89 6.08 -3.92 -8.54
C CYS A 89 5.66 -3.24 -9.84
N ARG A 90 5.38 -1.92 -9.83
CA ARG A 90 5.09 -1.18 -11.06
C ARG A 90 6.29 -1.14 -12.00
N VAL A 91 7.47 -0.86 -11.48
CA VAL A 91 8.71 -0.85 -12.29
C VAL A 91 8.98 -2.23 -12.87
N VAL A 92 8.86 -3.29 -12.07
CA VAL A 92 9.02 -4.67 -12.54
C VAL A 92 7.99 -5.02 -13.60
N TYR A 93 6.72 -4.67 -13.41
CA TYR A 93 5.66 -4.89 -14.39
C TYR A 93 5.94 -4.14 -15.71
N SER A 94 6.39 -2.89 -15.64
CA SER A 94 6.79 -2.11 -16.81
C SER A 94 7.97 -2.75 -17.56
N LEU A 95 8.97 -3.24 -16.83
CA LEU A 95 10.13 -3.94 -17.39
C LEU A 95 9.74 -5.29 -18.01
N LEU A 96 8.81 -6.01 -17.39
CA LEU A 96 8.26 -7.26 -17.93
C LEU A 96 7.51 -7.00 -19.25
N ARG A 97 6.67 -5.96 -19.27
CA ARG A 97 5.90 -5.57 -20.46
C ARG A 97 6.83 -5.14 -21.61
N LEU A 98 7.90 -4.41 -21.31
CA LEU A 98 8.94 -4.05 -22.28
C LEU A 98 9.68 -5.26 -22.84
N HIS A 99 10.01 -6.24 -21.98
CA HIS A 99 10.65 -7.49 -22.42
C HIS A 99 9.73 -8.29 -23.35
N ILE A 100 8.45 -8.42 -23.00
CA ILE A 100 7.46 -9.13 -23.83
C ILE A 100 7.31 -8.40 -25.18
N HIS A 101 7.20 -7.07 -25.18
CA HIS A 101 7.06 -6.30 -26.42
C HIS A 101 8.31 -6.40 -27.32
N ARG A 102 9.52 -6.32 -26.76
CA ARG A 102 10.76 -6.55 -27.53
C ARG A 102 10.82 -7.96 -28.11
N ARG A 103 10.39 -8.96 -27.35
CA ARG A 103 10.37 -10.36 -27.81
C ARG A 103 9.38 -10.56 -28.96
N CYS A 104 8.15 -10.04 -28.85
CA CYS A 104 7.15 -10.07 -29.93
C CYS A 104 7.61 -9.28 -31.17
N SER A 105 8.17 -8.08 -30.99
CA SER A 105 8.69 -7.27 -32.10
C SER A 105 9.81 -7.99 -32.85
N ASN A 106 10.69 -8.71 -32.14
CA ASN A 106 11.75 -9.48 -32.78
C ASN A 106 11.23 -10.69 -33.56
N VAL A 107 10.17 -11.36 -33.08
CA VAL A 107 9.51 -12.47 -33.80
C VAL A 107 8.83 -11.97 -35.07
N VAL A 108 8.02 -10.91 -34.99
CA VAL A 108 7.34 -10.31 -36.15
C VAL A 108 8.35 -9.80 -37.20
N SER A 109 9.49 -9.24 -36.76
CA SER A 109 10.53 -8.77 -37.69
C SER A 109 11.25 -9.91 -38.43
N ARG A 110 11.33 -11.11 -37.82
CA ARG A 110 11.89 -12.32 -38.44
C ARG A 110 10.92 -12.89 -39.47
N GLU A 111 9.63 -12.97 -39.13
CA GLU A 111 8.56 -13.38 -40.05
C GLU A 111 8.54 -12.51 -41.32
N ARG A 112 8.62 -11.18 -41.14
CA ARG A 112 8.59 -10.22 -42.25
C ARG A 112 9.82 -10.30 -43.15
N ARG A 113 10.99 -10.62 -42.59
CA ARG A 113 12.23 -10.83 -43.35
C ARG A 113 12.21 -12.14 -44.14
N ASN A 114 11.61 -13.20 -43.58
CA ASN A 114 11.44 -14.47 -44.29
C ASN A 114 10.39 -14.39 -45.42
N LEU A 115 9.35 -13.57 -45.27
CA LEU A 115 8.36 -13.33 -46.33
C LEU A 115 8.89 -12.47 -47.50
N LEU A 116 9.80 -11.54 -47.23
CA LEU A 116 10.45 -10.72 -48.27
C LEU A 116 11.61 -11.46 -48.96
N GLY A 117 12.15 -12.53 -48.38
CA GLY A 117 13.17 -13.37 -49.00
C GLY A 117 12.63 -14.46 -49.93
N CYS A 118 11.31 -14.57 -50.11
CA CYS A 118 10.66 -15.64 -50.88
C CYS A 118 9.91 -15.12 -52.12
N LYS A 119 10.24 -13.92 -52.60
CA LYS A 119 9.55 -13.28 -53.73
C LYS A 119 10.52 -12.91 -54.87
N ASP A 120 11.37 -13.87 -55.25
CA ASP A 120 12.13 -13.86 -56.50
C ASP A 120 12.08 -15.26 -57.09
N SER A 121 10.93 -15.67 -57.64
CA SER A 121 10.90 -16.71 -58.66
C SER A 121 9.56 -16.71 -59.41
N ASP A 122 9.72 -16.49 -60.71
CA ASP A 122 9.00 -17.09 -61.83
C ASP A 122 7.68 -16.48 -62.32
N GLY A 123 7.75 -16.05 -63.60
CA GLY A 123 6.66 -16.18 -64.56
C GLY A 123 6.14 -14.86 -65.12
N GLU A 124 6.60 -14.49 -66.33
CA GLU A 124 5.74 -14.56 -67.54
C GLU A 124 6.54 -14.09 -68.78
N GLU A 125 6.75 -15.03 -69.71
CA GLU A 125 7.13 -14.83 -71.11
C GLU A 125 5.92 -14.39 -71.95
N GLU A 126 6.20 -13.89 -73.17
CA GLU A 126 5.31 -13.64 -74.34
C GLU A 126 4.42 -12.37 -74.25
N GLU A 127 4.24 -11.51 -75.28
CA GLU A 127 4.39 -11.63 -76.74
C GLU A 127 4.34 -10.24 -77.42
N MET A 128 4.58 -10.21 -78.75
CA MET A 128 4.32 -9.18 -79.79
C MET A 128 5.44 -8.21 -80.21
N ILE A 129 6.16 -8.67 -81.25
CA ILE A 129 6.73 -7.81 -82.29
C ILE A 129 5.67 -7.71 -83.41
N GLY A 130 5.26 -6.49 -83.74
CA GLY A 130 4.46 -6.18 -84.91
C GLY A 130 5.08 -5.03 -85.70
N PHE A 131 5.14 -5.24 -87.02
CA PHE A 131 5.70 -4.44 -88.13
C PHE A 131 7.14 -4.72 -88.56
#